data_AF-A0A847IQ45-F1
#
_entry.id   AF-A0A847IQ45-F1
#
_cell.length_a   1.000
_cell.length_b   1.000
_cell.length_c   1.000
_cell.angle_alpha   90.00
_cell.angle_beta   90.00
_cell.angle_gamma   90.00
#
_symmetry.space_group_name_H-M   'P 1'
#
loop_
_entity.id
_entity.type
_entity.pdbx_description
1 polymer ?
#
loop_
_entity_poly.entity_id
_entity_poly.type
_entity_poly.pdbx_seq_one_letter_code
_entity_poly.pdbx_strand_id
1 'polypeptide(L)'
;MTISEEKVVSLSYTLVVDGDVIESVKEEKPMRFIYGQGYLLPAFEEKIQGKKTGDEFAFVLSAKDGYGEVDPNAIVELSKDIFKVNGKIEDGLLVKDKVIPMQDSHGNQLNGIVEEVLEDTVKMNFNHPLAGCELNFSGKVVEIRQATDKELIEGLYGERAVSSCGGSCNGCSGCS
;
A
#
# COMPACT_ATOMS: atom_id res chain seq x y z
N MET A 1 11.96 -23.19 -11.98
CA MET A 1 10.61 -22.59 -12.05
C MET A 1 10.79 -21.09 -12.21
N THR A 2 9.96 -20.41 -13.01
CA THR A 2 10.00 -18.95 -13.21
C THR A 2 8.76 -18.29 -12.63
N ILE A 3 8.86 -17.01 -12.29
CA ILE A 3 7.72 -16.18 -11.87
C ILE A 3 6.74 -16.03 -13.04
N SER A 4 5.47 -16.36 -12.80
CA SER A 4 4.34 -16.21 -13.72
C SER A 4 3.04 -16.12 -12.93
N GLU A 5 1.92 -15.85 -13.61
CA GLU A 5 0.57 -15.86 -13.03
C GLU A 5 0.29 -17.14 -12.22
N GLU A 6 -0.55 -16.97 -11.19
CA GLU A 6 -1.03 -18.04 -10.30
C GLU A 6 0.08 -18.77 -9.51
N LYS A 7 1.24 -18.13 -9.36
CA LYS A 7 2.34 -18.65 -8.53
C LYS A 7 2.50 -17.83 -7.26
N VAL A 8 2.74 -18.54 -6.16
CA VAL A 8 3.18 -17.93 -4.91
C VAL A 8 4.68 -17.74 -4.97
N VAL A 9 5.10 -16.48 -4.87
CA VAL A 9 6.50 -16.07 -4.90
C VAL A 9 6.86 -15.59 -3.49
N SER A 10 7.93 -16.15 -2.94
CA SER A 10 8.57 -15.68 -1.73
C SER A 10 9.79 -14.85 -2.12
N LEU A 11 9.85 -13.58 -1.73
CA LEU A 11 10.99 -12.71 -1.99
C LEU A 11 11.43 -11.96 -0.75
N SER A 12 12.73 -11.69 -0.69
CA SER A 12 13.34 -10.80 0.28
C SER A 12 13.79 -9.55 -0.46
N TYR A 13 13.52 -8.37 0.08
CA TYR A 13 13.91 -7.10 -0.53
C TYR A 13 14.18 -6.05 0.53
N THR A 14 14.92 -5.04 0.15
CA THR A 14 15.12 -3.82 0.91
C THR A 14 14.71 -2.66 0.01
N LEU A 15 13.81 -1.83 0.53
CA LEU A 15 13.37 -0.58 -0.05
C LEU A 15 14.20 0.55 0.55
N VAL A 16 14.94 1.24 -0.31
CA VAL A 16 15.71 2.43 0.04
C VAL A 16 15.12 3.63 -0.68
N VAL A 17 14.90 4.71 0.07
CA VAL A 17 14.36 5.97 -0.45
C VAL A 17 15.25 7.09 0.05
N ASP A 18 15.74 7.92 -0.88
CA ASP A 18 16.67 9.03 -0.57
C ASP A 18 17.93 8.62 0.24
N GLY A 19 18.33 7.35 0.15
CA GLY A 19 19.48 6.79 0.88
C GLY A 19 19.14 6.16 2.24
N ASP A 20 17.91 6.31 2.72
CA ASP A 20 17.41 5.71 3.95
C ASP A 20 16.67 4.40 3.68
N VAL A 21 16.92 3.40 4.53
CA VAL A 21 16.20 2.11 4.47
C VAL A 21 14.82 2.30 5.09
N ILE A 22 13.79 2.35 4.26
CA ILE A 22 12.40 2.50 4.70
C ILE A 22 11.83 1.15 5.12
N GLU A 23 12.11 0.10 4.34
CA GLU A 23 11.59 -1.23 4.59
C GLU A 23 12.64 -2.28 4.26
N SER A 24 12.73 -3.33 5.08
CA SER A 24 13.63 -4.46 4.83
C SER A 24 12.96 -5.78 5.20
N VAL A 25 12.71 -6.57 4.17
CA VAL A 25 12.18 -7.92 4.23
C VAL A 25 13.35 -8.90 4.08
N LYS A 26 13.69 -9.57 5.17
CA LYS A 26 14.78 -10.57 5.21
C LYS A 26 14.30 -11.92 4.70
N GLU A 27 15.25 -12.75 4.26
CA GLU A 27 14.97 -14.14 3.82
C GLU A 27 14.37 -15.05 4.90
N GLU A 28 14.64 -14.75 6.18
CA GLU A 28 14.08 -15.49 7.31
C GLU A 28 12.55 -15.33 7.41
N LYS A 29 12.04 -14.20 6.93
CA LYS A 29 10.61 -13.86 6.85
C LYS A 29 10.33 -13.26 5.47
N PRO A 30 10.44 -14.05 4.40
CA PRO A 30 10.29 -13.53 3.06
C PRO A 30 8.83 -13.12 2.86
N MET A 31 8.64 -12.01 2.14
CA MET A 31 7.31 -11.58 1.75
C MET A 31 6.80 -12.56 0.72
N ARG A 32 5.60 -13.08 0.94
CA ARG A 32 4.95 -14.02 0.04
C ARG A 32 3.77 -13.31 -0.60
N PHE A 33 3.60 -13.50 -1.89
CA PHE A 33 2.48 -12.94 -2.63
C PHE A 33 2.16 -13.85 -3.82
N ILE A 34 0.96 -13.72 -4.36
CA ILE A 34 0.57 -14.38 -5.60
C ILE A 34 0.81 -13.40 -6.74
N TYR A 35 1.64 -13.80 -7.69
CA TYR A 35 1.93 -12.98 -8.86
C TYR A 35 0.67 -12.80 -9.72
N GLY A 36 0.39 -11.56 -10.13
CA GLY A 36 -0.75 -11.22 -10.99
C GLY A 36 -2.07 -11.02 -10.24
N GLN A 37 -2.05 -11.00 -8.90
CA GLN A 37 -3.24 -10.71 -8.07
C GLN A 37 -3.28 -9.26 -7.54
N GLY A 38 -2.34 -8.41 -7.97
CA GLY A 38 -2.29 -6.99 -7.58
C GLY A 38 -1.81 -6.77 -6.14
N TYR A 39 -1.05 -7.71 -5.59
CA TYR A 39 -0.45 -7.60 -4.26
C TYR A 39 0.72 -6.62 -4.20
N LEU A 40 1.46 -6.53 -5.31
CA LEU A 40 2.58 -5.64 -5.46
C LEU A 40 2.28 -4.59 -6.54
N LEU A 41 3.10 -3.55 -6.54
CA LEU A 41 3.09 -2.52 -7.57
C LEU A 41 3.21 -3.17 -8.96
N PRO A 42 2.37 -2.81 -9.95
CA PRO A 42 2.42 -3.40 -11.28
C PRO A 42 3.82 -3.34 -11.92
N ALA A 43 4.50 -2.19 -11.76
CA ALA A 43 5.86 -2.02 -12.24
C ALA A 43 6.87 -2.91 -11.50
N PHE A 44 6.65 -3.20 -10.21
CA PHE A 44 7.46 -4.16 -9.48
C PHE A 44 7.27 -5.56 -10.05
N GLU A 45 6.03 -6.01 -10.24
CA GLU A 45 5.70 -7.33 -10.80
C GLU A 45 6.35 -7.51 -12.19
N GLU A 46 6.26 -6.51 -13.07
CA GLU A 46 6.90 -6.55 -14.39
C GLU A 46 8.43 -6.71 -14.31
N LYS A 47 9.10 -6.05 -13.35
CA LYS A 47 10.56 -6.14 -13.20
C LYS A 47 11.05 -7.49 -12.72
N ILE A 48 10.25 -8.20 -11.92
CA ILE A 48 10.57 -9.54 -11.43
C ILE A 48 10.03 -10.66 -12.34
N GLN A 49 9.23 -10.32 -13.35
CA GLN A 49 8.66 -11.30 -14.28
C GLN A 49 9.76 -12.14 -14.94
N GLY A 50 9.55 -13.46 -14.98
CA GLY A 50 10.51 -14.38 -15.61
C GLY A 50 11.76 -14.71 -14.79
N LYS A 51 11.97 -14.06 -13.63
CA LYS A 51 13.04 -14.43 -12.69
C LYS A 51 12.82 -15.82 -12.10
N LYS A 52 13.91 -16.46 -11.69
CA LYS A 52 13.93 -17.80 -11.09
C LYS A 52 14.21 -17.72 -9.60
N THR A 53 13.91 -18.80 -8.90
CA THR A 53 14.32 -18.98 -7.51
C THR A 53 15.84 -18.83 -7.37
N GLY A 54 16.28 -18.00 -6.44
CA GLY A 54 17.68 -17.65 -6.21
C GLY A 54 18.16 -16.44 -7.01
N ASP A 55 17.40 -15.92 -7.97
CA ASP A 55 17.81 -14.74 -8.74
C ASP A 55 17.74 -13.48 -7.87
N GLU A 56 18.79 -12.67 -7.97
CA GLU A 56 18.83 -11.32 -7.40
C GLU A 56 18.25 -10.31 -8.39
N PHE A 57 17.64 -9.25 -7.83
CA PHE A 57 17.11 -8.13 -8.58
C PHE A 57 17.43 -6.82 -7.86
N ALA A 58 17.75 -5.80 -8.65
CA ALA A 58 17.90 -4.44 -8.19
C ALA A 58 17.32 -3.53 -9.26
N PHE A 59 16.31 -2.74 -8.91
CA PHE A 59 15.69 -1.79 -9.81
C PHE A 59 15.13 -0.60 -9.04
N VAL A 60 15.00 0.50 -9.75
CA VAL A 60 14.42 1.74 -9.23
C VAL A 60 13.05 1.89 -9.86
N LEU A 61 12.04 2.16 -9.03
CA LEU A 61 10.73 2.59 -9.48
C LEU A 61 10.61 4.10 -9.27
N SER A 62 10.14 4.79 -10.31
CA SER A 62 9.78 6.20 -10.20
C SER A 62 8.61 6.36 -9.24
N ALA A 63 8.41 7.56 -8.70
CA ALA A 63 7.26 7.88 -7.86
C ALA A 63 5.94 7.42 -8.50
N LYS A 64 5.77 7.71 -9.79
CA LYS A 64 4.58 7.35 -10.57
C LYS A 64 4.32 5.84 -10.66
N ASP A 65 5.37 5.05 -10.74
CA ASP A 65 5.30 3.58 -10.82
C ASP A 65 5.24 2.90 -9.45
N GLY A 66 5.56 3.66 -8.41
CA GLY A 66 5.53 3.29 -7.00
C GLY A 66 4.21 3.69 -6.32
N TYR A 67 4.31 4.54 -5.30
CA TYR A 67 3.15 5.01 -4.53
C TYR A 67 2.39 6.17 -5.19
N GLY A 68 2.75 6.54 -6.42
CA GLY A 68 2.25 7.71 -7.12
C GLY A 68 3.11 8.96 -6.90
N GLU A 69 2.82 9.98 -7.70
CA GLU A 69 3.36 11.32 -7.47
C GLU A 69 2.65 11.97 -6.27
N VAL A 70 3.25 13.02 -5.70
CA VAL A 70 2.56 13.85 -4.70
C VAL A 70 1.32 14.42 -5.37
N ASP A 71 0.15 13.99 -4.92
CA ASP A 71 -1.12 14.48 -5.43
C ASP A 71 -1.46 15.79 -4.70
N PRO A 72 -1.55 16.92 -5.43
CA PRO A 72 -1.88 18.20 -4.81
C PRO A 72 -3.34 18.25 -4.32
N ASN A 73 -4.23 17.39 -4.80
CA ASN A 73 -5.60 17.26 -4.28
C ASN A 73 -5.64 16.48 -2.96
N ALA A 74 -4.62 15.67 -2.65
CA ALA A 74 -4.42 15.09 -1.33
C ALA A 74 -3.88 16.10 -0.31
N ILE A 75 -3.54 17.32 -0.74
CA ILE A 75 -3.30 18.46 0.14
C ILE A 75 -4.63 19.16 0.38
N VAL A 76 -5.16 19.04 1.59
CA VAL A 76 -6.46 19.59 1.95
C VAL A 76 -6.27 20.77 2.89
N GLU A 77 -6.97 21.86 2.60
CA GLU A 77 -7.08 23.00 3.49
C GLU A 77 -8.16 22.75 4.54
N LEU A 78 -7.75 22.65 5.80
CA LEU A 78 -8.63 22.44 6.93
C LEU A 78 -8.67 23.70 7.78
N SER A 79 -9.87 24.08 8.25
CA SER A 79 -9.99 25.16 9.23
C SER A 79 -9.30 24.76 10.53
N LYS A 80 -8.59 25.72 11.14
CA LYS A 80 -8.00 25.56 12.48
C LYS A 80 -9.03 25.17 13.53
N ASP A 81 -10.32 25.47 13.32
CA ASP A 81 -11.41 25.09 14.21
C ASP A 81 -11.52 23.57 14.41
N ILE A 82 -11.19 22.78 13.39
CA ILE A 82 -11.27 21.31 13.45
C ILE A 82 -10.22 20.75 14.44
N PHE A 83 -9.12 21.47 14.63
CA PHE A 83 -8.05 21.11 15.56
C PHE A 83 -8.25 21.66 16.98
N LYS A 84 -9.33 22.43 17.22
CA LYS A 84 -9.67 22.93 18.55
C LYS A 84 -10.31 21.81 19.37
N VAL A 85 -9.54 21.21 20.28
CA VAL A 85 -10.08 20.30 21.29
C VAL A 85 -10.40 21.12 22.53
N ASN A 86 -11.66 21.11 22.97
CA ASN A 86 -12.13 21.93 24.11
C ASN A 86 -11.87 23.44 23.95
N GLY A 87 -11.96 23.95 22.72
CA GLY A 87 -11.79 25.38 22.42
C GLY A 87 -10.34 25.88 22.43
N LYS A 88 -9.36 24.99 22.59
CA LYS A 88 -7.94 25.31 22.45
C LYS A 88 -7.29 24.39 21.42
N ILE A 89 -6.41 24.95 20.61
CA ILE A 89 -5.48 24.16 19.81
C ILE A 89 -4.33 23.82 20.75
N GLU A 90 -3.96 22.55 20.84
CA GLU A 90 -2.79 22.19 21.64
C GLU A 90 -1.54 22.87 21.09
N ASP A 91 -0.76 23.46 21.99
CA ASP A 91 0.46 24.19 21.62
C ASP A 91 1.44 23.22 20.95
N GLY A 92 1.89 23.58 19.75
CA GLY A 92 2.72 22.70 18.94
C GLY A 92 1.98 21.61 18.16
N LEU A 93 0.64 21.56 18.13
CA LEU A 93 -0.13 20.62 17.28
C LEU A 93 -0.03 21.00 15.79
N LEU A 94 -0.19 22.28 15.48
CA LEU A 94 -0.10 22.82 14.11
C LEU A 94 1.31 23.34 13.85
N VAL A 95 2.27 22.43 13.73
CA VAL A 95 3.67 22.76 13.42
C VAL A 95 4.02 22.15 12.08
N LYS A 96 4.71 22.91 11.23
CA LYS A 96 5.19 22.42 9.94
C LYS A 96 5.94 21.08 10.11
N ASP A 97 5.69 20.14 9.19
CA ASP A 97 6.26 18.79 9.16
C ASP A 97 5.79 17.88 10.32
N LYS A 98 4.80 18.30 11.11
CA LYS A 98 4.20 17.45 12.15
C LYS A 98 3.15 16.53 11.54
N VAL A 99 3.24 15.26 11.92
CA VAL A 99 2.27 14.21 11.57
C VAL A 99 1.12 14.23 12.57
N ILE A 100 -0.11 14.35 12.08
CA ILE A 100 -1.34 14.33 12.86
C ILE A 100 -2.20 13.15 12.37
N PRO A 101 -2.54 12.18 13.24
CA PRO A 101 -3.49 11.13 12.89
C PRO A 101 -4.89 11.73 12.79
N MET A 102 -5.51 11.55 11.63
CA MET A 102 -6.86 12.01 11.29
C MET A 102 -7.69 10.83 10.78
N GLN A 103 -8.97 11.10 10.53
CA GLN A 103 -9.91 10.12 9.99
C GLN A 103 -10.60 10.72 8.77
N ASP A 104 -10.68 9.99 7.66
CA ASP A 104 -11.42 10.43 6.47
C ASP A 104 -12.94 10.31 6.70
N SER A 105 -13.72 10.77 5.71
CA SER A 105 -15.17 10.64 5.68
C SER A 105 -15.67 9.19 5.66
N HIS A 106 -14.79 8.22 5.39
CA HIS A 106 -15.08 6.78 5.36
C HIS A 106 -14.71 6.06 6.66
N GLY A 107 -14.13 6.78 7.62
CA GLY A 107 -13.74 6.23 8.90
C GLY A 107 -12.34 5.61 8.93
N ASN A 108 -11.55 5.73 7.84
CA ASN A 108 -10.20 5.22 7.78
C ASN A 108 -9.26 6.16 8.54
N GLN A 109 -8.36 5.60 9.35
CA GLN A 109 -7.30 6.37 9.97
C GLN A 109 -6.22 6.68 8.95
N LEU A 110 -5.82 7.93 8.88
CA LEU A 110 -4.81 8.44 7.97
C LEU A 110 -3.92 9.45 8.67
N ASN A 111 -2.68 9.54 8.24
CA ASN A 111 -1.72 10.47 8.81
C ASN A 111 -1.61 11.68 7.90
N GLY A 112 -2.03 12.86 8.39
CA GLY A 112 -1.80 14.11 7.70
C GLY A 112 -0.51 14.76 8.17
N ILE A 113 0.30 15.28 7.26
CA ILE A 113 1.48 16.08 7.57
C ILE A 113 1.13 17.56 7.40
N VAL A 114 1.44 18.40 8.38
CA VAL A 114 1.21 19.85 8.25
C VAL A 114 2.23 20.43 7.28
N GLU A 115 1.78 20.83 6.09
CA GLU A 115 2.65 21.41 5.07
C GLU A 115 2.82 22.92 5.29
N GLU A 116 1.72 23.61 5.61
CA GLU A 116 1.69 25.05 5.81
C GLU A 116 0.59 25.45 6.80
N VAL A 117 0.91 26.37 7.70
CA VAL A 117 -0.05 26.94 8.66
C VAL A 117 -0.34 28.38 8.25
N LEU A 118 -1.56 28.65 7.79
CA LEU A 118 -2.04 29.98 7.40
C LEU A 118 -2.67 30.69 8.61
N GLU A 119 -3.27 31.88 8.46
CA GLU A 119 -3.90 32.61 9.57
C GLU A 119 -5.13 31.87 10.13
N ASP A 120 -6.08 31.48 9.27
CA ASP A 120 -7.34 30.82 9.67
C ASP A 120 -7.38 29.32 9.30
N THR A 121 -6.58 28.89 8.33
CA THR A 121 -6.56 27.52 7.79
C THR A 121 -5.18 26.86 7.93
N VAL A 122 -5.13 25.56 7.70
CA VAL A 122 -3.92 24.75 7.69
C VAL A 122 -3.97 23.83 6.48
N LYS A 123 -2.90 23.80 5.69
CA LYS A 123 -2.71 22.82 4.63
C LYS A 123 -2.16 21.54 5.23
N MET A 124 -2.95 20.48 5.12
CA MET A 124 -2.59 19.15 5.54
C MET A 124 -2.36 18.28 4.32
N ASN A 125 -1.17 17.72 4.22
CA ASN A 125 -0.78 16.81 3.18
C ASN A 125 -1.09 15.37 3.63
N PHE A 126 -2.02 14.73 2.94
CA PHE A 126 -2.45 13.35 3.19
C PHE A 126 -1.84 12.35 2.20
N ASN A 127 -0.84 12.77 1.43
CA ASN A 127 -0.11 11.85 0.56
C ASN A 127 0.57 10.76 1.38
N HIS A 128 0.76 9.60 0.75
CA HIS A 128 1.58 8.55 1.34
C HIS A 128 2.99 9.11 1.60
N PRO A 129 3.65 8.79 2.73
CA PRO A 129 4.99 9.30 3.05
C PRO A 129 6.08 8.94 2.02
N LEU A 130 5.76 8.02 1.09
CA LEU A 130 6.65 7.58 0.00
C LEU A 130 6.17 8.04 -1.38
N ALA A 131 5.09 8.82 -1.45
CA ALA A 131 4.61 9.40 -2.70
C ALA A 131 5.56 10.50 -3.15
N GLY A 132 5.84 10.57 -4.45
CA GLY A 132 6.81 11.52 -5.01
C GLY A 132 8.28 11.11 -4.90
N CYS A 133 8.61 10.06 -4.15
CA CYS A 133 9.99 9.61 -3.98
C CYS A 133 10.36 8.46 -4.94
N GLU A 134 11.64 8.38 -5.29
CA GLU A 134 12.18 7.24 -6.05
C GLU A 134 12.41 6.04 -5.11
N LEU A 135 11.81 4.91 -5.47
CA LEU A 135 11.85 3.69 -4.66
C LEU A 135 12.93 2.76 -5.20
N ASN A 136 14.02 2.60 -4.44
CA ASN A 136 15.10 1.70 -4.81
C ASN A 136 14.86 0.33 -4.17
N PHE A 137 14.48 -0.66 -4.99
CA PHE A 137 14.28 -2.03 -4.54
C PHE A 137 15.51 -2.87 -4.86
N SER A 138 16.02 -3.56 -3.86
CA SER A 138 17.10 -4.54 -4.01
C SER A 138 16.78 -5.80 -3.23
N GLY A 139 16.93 -6.97 -3.83
CA GLY A 139 16.45 -8.20 -3.22
C GLY A 139 16.74 -9.45 -4.02
N LYS A 140 16.12 -10.54 -3.60
CA LYS A 140 16.20 -11.83 -4.26
C LYS A 140 14.92 -12.64 -4.12
N VAL A 141 14.73 -13.52 -5.09
CA VAL A 141 13.65 -14.50 -5.08
C VAL A 141 14.07 -15.69 -4.22
N VAL A 142 13.40 -15.90 -3.10
CA VAL A 142 13.73 -16.97 -2.15
C VAL A 142 13.11 -18.29 -2.58
N GLU A 143 11.84 -18.26 -3.01
CA GLU A 143 11.11 -19.47 -3.39
C GLU A 143 10.01 -19.14 -4.40
N ILE A 144 9.70 -20.09 -5.29
CA ILE A 144 8.55 -20.01 -6.19
C ILE A 144 7.84 -21.35 -6.09
N ARG A 145 6.54 -21.31 -5.77
CA ARG A 145 5.67 -22.49 -5.80
C ARG A 145 4.36 -22.18 -6.51
N GLN A 146 3.63 -23.23 -6.87
CA GLN A 146 2.30 -23.07 -7.43
C GLN A 146 1.31 -22.66 -6.32
N ALA A 147 0.43 -21.69 -6.62
CA ALA A 147 -0.66 -21.36 -5.72
C ALA A 147 -1.68 -22.50 -5.73
N THR A 148 -2.28 -22.77 -4.58
CA THR A 148 -3.42 -23.67 -4.50
C THR A 148 -4.70 -22.94 -4.93
N ASP A 149 -5.69 -23.67 -5.45
CA ASP A 149 -6.99 -23.08 -5.84
C ASP A 149 -7.63 -22.28 -4.69
N LYS A 150 -7.44 -22.76 -3.45
CA LYS A 150 -7.89 -22.07 -2.26
C LYS A 150 -7.22 -20.71 -2.08
N GLU A 151 -5.91 -20.60 -2.29
CA GLU A 151 -5.17 -19.33 -2.17
C GLU A 151 -5.51 -18.36 -3.32
N LEU A 152 -5.85 -18.87 -4.51
CA LEU A 152 -6.32 -18.05 -5.62
C LEU A 152 -7.71 -17.46 -5.35
N ILE A 153 -8.57 -18.20 -4.66
CA ILE A 153 -9.94 -17.78 -4.33
C ILE A 153 -9.97 -16.88 -3.08
N GLU A 154 -9.31 -17.31 -2.00
CA GLU A 154 -9.37 -16.63 -0.69
C GLU A 154 -8.30 -15.51 -0.56
N GLY A 155 -7.31 -15.49 -1.45
CA GLY A 155 -6.10 -14.67 -1.29
C GLY A 155 -5.07 -15.39 -0.41
N LEU A 156 -3.80 -15.02 -0.56
CA LEU A 156 -2.70 -15.69 0.15
C LEU A 156 -2.82 -15.56 1.68
N TYR A 157 -3.30 -14.42 2.16
CA TYR A 157 -3.52 -14.16 3.58
C TYR A 157 -5.00 -14.24 3.98
N GLY A 158 -5.87 -14.76 3.11
CA GLY A 158 -7.32 -14.81 3.34
C GLY A 158 -8.01 -13.45 3.20
N GLU A 159 -7.33 -12.44 2.66
CA GLU A 159 -7.83 -11.07 2.56
C GLU A 159 -8.95 -10.86 1.53
N ARG A 160 -9.11 -11.78 0.56
CA ARG A 160 -10.15 -11.69 -0.47
C ARG A 160 -11.44 -12.41 -0.07
N ALA A 161 -11.48 -13.01 1.13
CA ALA A 161 -12.63 -13.77 1.59
C ALA A 161 -13.80 -12.90 2.10
N VAL A 162 -14.26 -11.90 1.32
CA VAL A 162 -15.64 -11.40 1.40
C VAL A 162 -16.11 -10.87 0.03
N SER A 163 -16.87 -11.70 -0.71
CA SER A 163 -18.12 -11.34 -1.42
C SER A 163 -18.33 -12.12 -2.73
N SER A 164 -18.86 -13.34 -2.62
CA SER A 164 -19.95 -13.76 -3.52
C SER A 164 -20.88 -14.75 -2.82
N CYS A 165 -21.41 -14.32 -1.67
CA CYS A 165 -22.78 -14.64 -1.31
C CYS A 165 -23.69 -13.57 -1.92
N GLY A 166 -23.67 -13.47 -3.25
CA GLY A 166 -24.77 -12.89 -4.02
C GLY A 166 -25.89 -13.92 -4.06
N GLY A 167 -26.63 -14.04 -2.96
CA GLY A 167 -27.86 -14.82 -2.91
C GLY A 167 -28.84 -14.28 -3.94
N SER A 168 -28.96 -14.97 -5.07
CA SER A 168 -30.14 -14.89 -5.94
C SER A 168 -30.85 -16.24 -5.89
N CYS A 169 -31.46 -16.53 -4.75
CA CYS A 169 -32.55 -17.50 -4.65
C CYS A 169 -33.83 -16.87 -5.23
N ASN A 170 -33.86 -16.70 -6.55
CA ASN A 170 -35.09 -16.42 -7.29
C ASN A 170 -35.21 -17.47 -8.40
N GLY A 171 -35.72 -18.64 -8.02
CA GLY A 171 -35.88 -19.74 -8.96
C GLY A 171 -36.26 -21.08 -8.33
N CYS A 172 -37.30 -21.11 -7.49
CA CYS A 172 -38.03 -22.36 -7.22
C CYS A 172 -39.51 -22.11 -7.42
N SER A 173 -39.90 -22.07 -8.69
CA SER A 173 -41.26 -22.30 -9.12
C SER A 173 -41.56 -23.79 -8.98
N GLY A 174 -42.58 -24.13 -8.20
CA GLY A 174 -43.40 -25.33 -8.35
C GLY A 174 -42.76 -26.67 -7.97
N CYS A 175 -43.13 -27.19 -6.80
CA CYS A 175 -43.45 -28.60 -6.65
C CYS A 175 -44.74 -28.71 -5.84
N SER A 176 -45.65 -29.54 -6.37
CA SER A 176 -47.02 -29.82 -5.95
C SER A 176 -47.16 -30.36 -4.53
#